data_AF-A0A7W8UP17-F1
#
_entry.id   AF-A0A7W8UP17-F1
#
_cell.length_a   1.000
_cell.length_b   1.000
_cell.length_c   1.000
_cell.angle_alpha   90.00
_cell.angle_beta   90.00
_cell.angle_gamma   90.00
#
_symmetry.space_group_name_H-M   'P 1'
#
loop_
_entity.id
_entity.type
_entity.pdbx_description
1 polymer ?
#
loop_
_entity_poly.entity_id
_entity_poly.type
_entity_poly.pdbx_seq_one_letter_code
_entity_poly.pdbx_strand_id
1 'polypeptide(L)'
;MHEYRQPRVYIQAVERSLCRNMRVFQSGNSQAVQLPKEFRFDVNQVEVTREGDAIILRPRTDHGVRWASLRSALERGLSDDFMAEGREQPEDQERTGLQDLFK
;
A
#
# COMPACT_ATOMS: atom_id res chain seq x y z
N MET A 1 -5.04 -5.65 -25.90
CA MET A 1 -5.22 -6.24 -24.56
C MET A 1 -3.93 -6.03 -23.79
N HIS A 2 -3.71 -4.82 -23.26
CA HIS A 2 -2.49 -4.51 -22.51
C HIS A 2 -2.77 -4.81 -21.04
N GLU A 3 -2.36 -6.01 -20.64
CA GLU A 3 -2.34 -6.45 -19.25
C GLU A 3 -1.39 -5.51 -18.49
N TYR A 4 -1.98 -4.55 -17.76
CA TYR A 4 -1.24 -3.62 -16.93
C TYR A 4 -0.70 -4.39 -15.73
N ARG A 5 0.46 -5.05 -15.90
CA ARG A 5 1.25 -5.60 -14.81
C ARG A 5 1.60 -4.44 -13.88
N GLN A 6 0.94 -4.42 -12.72
CA GLN A 6 1.38 -3.62 -11.58
C GLN A 6 2.89 -3.85 -11.38
N PRO A 7 3.71 -2.80 -11.29
CA PRO A 7 5.11 -2.98 -10.96
C PRO A 7 5.17 -3.56 -9.55
N ARG A 8 5.52 -4.84 -9.44
CA ARG A 8 5.98 -5.42 -8.18
C ARG A 8 7.30 -4.75 -7.87
N VAL A 9 7.24 -3.63 -7.16
CA VAL A 9 8.42 -2.95 -6.65
C VAL A 9 9.01 -3.86 -5.57
N TYR A 10 9.80 -4.84 -6.00
CA TYR A 10 10.73 -5.57 -5.16
C TYR A 10 11.94 -4.66 -4.95
N ILE A 11 11.96 -3.90 -3.87
CA ILE A 11 13.25 -3.41 -3.35
C ILE A 11 13.76 -4.53 -2.44
N GLN A 12 14.31 -5.58 -3.04
CA GLN A 12 15.34 -6.36 -2.38
C GLN A 12 16.62 -5.53 -2.46
N ALA A 13 16.85 -4.70 -1.44
CA ALA A 13 18.22 -4.40 -1.06
C ALA A 13 18.80 -5.73 -0.56
N VAL A 14 19.61 -6.38 -1.41
CA VAL A 14 20.39 -7.57 -1.04
C VAL A 14 21.54 -7.10 -0.17
N GLU A 15 21.22 -6.71 1.05
CA GLU A 15 22.17 -6.57 2.16
C GLU A 15 21.77 -7.66 3.15
N ARG A 16 22.71 -8.54 3.49
CA ARG A 16 22.52 -9.75 4.33
C ARG A 16 21.29 -9.66 5.24
N SER A 17 20.30 -10.53 5.02
CA SER A 17 19.13 -10.65 5.90
C SER A 17 19.60 -10.87 7.34
N LEU A 18 19.49 -9.83 8.17
CA LEU A 18 19.73 -9.92 9.62
C LEU A 18 18.59 -10.76 10.21
N CYS A 19 18.80 -12.07 10.28
CA CYS A 19 17.88 -12.99 10.94
C CYS A 19 18.29 -13.12 12.40
N ARG A 20 17.41 -12.71 13.33
CA ARG A 20 17.64 -12.85 14.76
C ARG A 20 16.42 -13.52 15.38
N ASN A 21 16.64 -14.63 16.08
CA ASN A 21 15.59 -15.27 16.86
C ASN A 21 15.14 -14.31 17.97
N MET A 22 13.85 -14.05 18.07
CA MET A 22 13.26 -13.17 19.09
C MET A 22 12.40 -13.97 20.05
N ARG A 23 12.29 -13.47 21.28
CA ARG A 23 11.41 -14.06 22.28
C ARG A 23 9.97 -13.65 22.01
N VAL A 24 9.08 -14.64 22.00
CA VAL A 24 7.64 -14.45 22.02
C VAL A 24 7.15 -14.63 23.46
N PHE A 25 6.28 -13.75 23.93
CA PHE A 25 5.77 -13.75 25.30
C PHE A 25 4.32 -13.28 25.37
N GLN A 26 3.68 -13.46 26.52
CA GLN A 26 2.31 -12.99 26.78
C GLN A 26 2.34 -11.60 27.42
N SER A 27 1.46 -10.71 26.97
CA SER A 27 1.22 -9.37 27.51
C SER A 27 -0.28 -9.20 27.75
N GLY A 28 -0.72 -9.46 28.97
CA GLY A 28 -2.15 -9.59 29.28
C GLY A 28 -2.77 -10.76 28.51
N ASN A 29 -3.85 -10.50 27.76
CA ASN A 29 -4.52 -11.49 26.92
C ASN A 29 -3.95 -11.56 25.49
N SER A 30 -2.85 -10.87 25.22
CA SER A 30 -2.26 -10.75 23.88
C SER A 30 -0.89 -11.41 23.80
N GLN A 31 -0.54 -11.92 22.63
CA GLN A 31 0.82 -12.35 22.32
C GLN A 31 1.66 -11.16 21.83
N ALA A 32 2.92 -11.10 22.27
CA ALA A 32 3.86 -10.04 21.93
C ALA A 32 5.23 -10.62 21.52
N VAL A 33 5.94 -9.87 20.67
CA VAL A 33 7.32 -10.17 20.27
C VAL A 33 8.25 -9.09 20.82
N GLN A 34 9.37 -9.51 21.42
CA GLN A 34 10.36 -8.56 21.92
C GLN A 34 11.30 -8.15 20.78
N LEU A 35 11.08 -6.95 20.22
CA LEU A 35 11.95 -6.41 19.17
C LEU A 35 13.32 -6.00 19.73
N PRO A 36 14.44 -6.54 19.20
CA PRO A 36 15.78 -6.04 19.45
C PRO A 36 15.91 -4.57 19.05
N LYS A 37 16.95 -3.90 19.58
CA LYS A 37 17.16 -2.46 19.39
C LYS A 37 17.24 -2.09 17.91
N GLU A 38 17.89 -2.93 17.11
CA GLU A 38 18.09 -2.73 15.67
C GLU A 38 16.81 -2.87 14.83
N PHE A 39 15.72 -3.41 15.37
CA PHE A 39 14.43 -3.56 14.70
C PHE A 39 13.31 -2.70 15.31
N ARG A 40 13.65 -1.70 16.14
CA ARG A 40 12.65 -0.81 16.74
C ARG A 40 12.05 0.11 15.66
N PHE A 41 10.75 0.33 15.77
CA PHE A 41 10.05 1.34 14.98
C PHE A 41 10.12 2.69 15.69
N ASP A 42 10.27 3.77 14.91
CA ASP A 42 10.14 5.15 15.41
C ASP A 42 8.68 5.63 15.39
N VAL A 43 7.72 4.71 15.28
CA VAL A 43 6.28 4.98 15.23
C VAL A 43 5.54 4.19 16.31
N ASN A 44 4.39 4.73 16.74
CA ASN A 44 3.56 4.11 17.77
C ASN A 44 2.59 3.05 17.23
N GLN A 45 2.41 2.98 15.90
CA GLN A 45 1.48 2.05 15.26
C GLN A 45 2.10 1.42 14.01
N VAL A 46 1.77 0.16 13.80
CA VAL A 46 2.17 -0.61 12.61
C VAL A 46 0.95 -1.27 11.99
N GLU A 47 0.97 -1.40 10.68
CA GLU A 47 0.06 -2.24 9.92
C GLU A 47 0.63 -3.67 9.89
N VAL A 48 -0.24 -4.65 10.10
CA VAL A 48 0.12 -6.07 10.16
C VAL A 48 -0.55 -6.79 8.99
N THR A 49 0.24 -7.51 8.20
CA THR A 49 -0.27 -8.36 7.12
C THR A 49 0.33 -9.75 7.23
N ARG A 50 -0.43 -10.77 6.80
CA ARG A 50 0.04 -12.15 6.72
C ARG A 50 0.14 -12.58 5.26
N GLU A 51 1.30 -13.09 4.87
CA GLU A 51 1.57 -13.65 3.55
C GLU A 51 2.14 -15.06 3.75
N GLY A 52 1.31 -16.10 3.59
CA GLY A 52 1.70 -17.47 3.92
C GLY A 52 1.97 -17.65 5.41
N ASP A 53 3.18 -18.09 5.75
CA ASP A 53 3.69 -18.23 7.11
C ASP A 53 4.38 -16.95 7.64
N ALA A 54 4.58 -15.95 6.79
CA ALA A 54 5.21 -14.70 7.16
C ALA A 54 4.20 -13.69 7.73
N ILE A 55 4.62 -13.00 8.81
CA ILE A 55 3.95 -11.80 9.32
C ILE A 55 4.81 -10.61 8.95
N ILE A 56 4.23 -9.66 8.19
CA ILE A 56 4.91 -8.45 7.74
C ILE A 56 4.34 -7.27 8.52
N LEU A 57 5.23 -6.57 9.23
CA LEU A 57 4.94 -5.35 9.97
C LEU A 57 5.43 -4.16 9.16
N ARG A 58 4.54 -3.20 8.88
CA ARG A 58 4.89 -1.95 8.19
C ARG A 58 4.54 -0.76 9.09
N PRO A 59 5.41 0.26 9.24
CA PRO A 59 5.06 1.49 9.94
C PRO A 59 3.74 2.05 9.40
N ARG A 60 2.80 2.34 10.29
CA ARG A 60 1.58 3.02 9.88
C ARG A 60 1.92 4.51 9.70
N THR A 61 2.21 4.89 8.47
CA THR A 61 2.31 6.31 8.12
C THR A 61 0.91 6.90 8.12
N ASP A 62 0.73 8.09 8.71
CA ASP A 62 -0.53 8.82 8.58
C ASP A 62 -0.91 8.95 7.11
N HIS A 63 -2.22 8.88 6.81
CA HIS A 63 -2.75 8.90 5.44
C HIS A 63 -2.24 10.10 4.62
N GLY A 64 -1.87 11.20 5.31
CA GLY A 64 -1.18 12.33 4.72
C GLY A 64 0.11 11.92 4.00
N VAL A 65 0.98 11.12 4.59
CA VAL A 65 2.30 10.83 4.01
C VAL A 65 2.21 9.95 2.75
N ARG A 66 1.27 9.00 2.71
CA ARG A 66 1.10 8.08 1.55
C ARG A 66 0.88 8.80 0.22
N TRP A 67 0.22 9.96 0.28
CA TRP A 67 -0.06 10.80 -0.89
C TRP A 67 0.78 12.08 -0.93
N ALA A 68 1.81 12.21 -0.08
CA ALA A 68 2.62 13.42 -0.02
C ALA A 68 3.27 13.73 -1.38
N SER A 69 3.87 12.73 -2.03
CA SER A 69 4.46 12.89 -3.36
C SER A 69 3.44 13.27 -4.43
N LEU A 70 2.23 12.71 -4.37
CA LEU A 70 1.14 13.09 -5.27
C LEU A 70 0.70 14.53 -5.01
N ARG A 71 0.50 14.93 -3.75
CA ARG A 71 0.14 16.31 -3.40
C ARG A 71 1.20 17.31 -3.85
N SER A 72 2.48 17.03 -3.60
CA SER A 72 3.58 17.86 -4.08
C SER A 72 3.68 17.88 -5.61
N ALA A 73 3.21 16.84 -6.31
CA ALA A 73 3.08 16.89 -7.77
C ALA A 73 1.94 17.80 -8.22
N LEU A 74 0.78 17.75 -7.54
CA LEU A 74 -0.36 18.63 -7.82
C LEU A 74 -0.06 20.10 -7.50
N GLU A 75 0.66 20.38 -6.40
CA GLU A 75 1.08 21.74 -6.01
C GLU A 75 2.05 22.38 -7.02
N ARG A 76 2.86 21.57 -7.72
CA ARG A 76 3.72 22.04 -8.81
C ARG A 76 2.93 22.46 -10.06
N GLY A 77 1.63 22.20 -10.08
CA GLY A 77 0.75 22.47 -11.20
C GLY A 77 0.74 21.35 -12.24
N LEU A 78 -0.28 21.40 -13.08
CA LEU A 78 -0.41 20.59 -14.29
C LEU A 78 -0.12 21.51 -15.48
N SER A 79 0.15 20.94 -16.66
CA SER A 79 0.35 21.74 -17.86
C SER A 79 -0.93 22.48 -18.27
N ASP A 80 -0.80 23.63 -18.94
CA ASP A 80 -1.94 24.48 -19.30
C ASP A 80 -2.95 23.78 -20.25
N ASP A 81 -2.49 22.80 -21.01
CA ASP A 81 -3.28 21.97 -21.93
C ASP A 81 -3.94 20.77 -21.23
N PHE A 82 -3.55 20.45 -19.99
CA PHE A 82 -4.11 19.33 -19.27
C PHE A 82 -5.61 19.52 -19.03
N MET A 83 -6.43 18.71 -19.70
CA MET A 83 -7.90 18.73 -19.59
C MET A 83 -8.54 20.06 -20.03
N ALA A 84 -7.88 20.85 -20.87
CA ALA A 84 -8.38 22.13 -21.34
C ALA A 84 -9.75 22.02 -22.05
N GLU A 85 -10.00 20.90 -22.75
CA GLU A 85 -11.24 20.61 -23.47
C GLU A 85 -12.22 19.71 -22.66
N GLY A 86 -11.91 19.45 -21.39
CA GLY A 86 -12.68 18.57 -20.53
C GLY A 86 -12.37 17.08 -20.73
N ARG A 87 -13.27 16.20 -20.24
CA ARG A 87 -13.19 14.76 -20.46
C ARG A 87 -14.06 14.38 -21.65
N GLU A 88 -13.49 13.66 -22.61
CA GLU A 88 -14.26 12.94 -23.63
C GLU A 88 -14.86 11.66 -23.03
N GLN A 89 -15.92 11.84 -22.24
CA GLN A 89 -16.66 10.74 -21.66
C GLN A 89 -17.83 10.36 -22.60
N PRO A 90 -17.86 9.13 -23.16
CA PRO A 90 -18.99 8.68 -23.96
C PRO A 90 -20.22 8.42 -23.08
N GLU A 91 -21.39 8.33 -23.71
CA GLU A 91 -22.61 7.92 -23.03
C GLU A 91 -22.49 6.51 -22.43
N ASP A 92 -23.22 6.28 -21.35
CA ASP A 92 -23.26 4.99 -20.68
C ASP A 92 -23.77 3.90 -21.65
N GLN A 93 -23.09 2.76 -21.65
CA GLN A 93 -23.48 1.66 -22.51
C GLN A 93 -24.64 0.86 -21.90
N GLU A 94 -25.77 0.81 -22.60
CA GLU A 94 -26.85 -0.12 -22.30
C GLU A 94 -26.41 -1.57 -22.60
N ARG A 95 -26.43 -2.44 -21.58
CA ARG A 95 -26.11 -3.88 -21.70
C ARG A 95 -27.18 -4.74 -21.03
N THR A 96 -28.31 -4.91 -21.69
CA THR A 96 -29.47 -5.67 -21.20
C THR A 96 -29.08 -7.05 -20.66
N GLY A 97 -28.27 -7.82 -21.42
CA GLY A 97 -27.84 -9.16 -20.99
C GLY A 97 -26.94 -9.21 -19.75
N LEU A 98 -26.26 -8.11 -19.39
CA LEU A 98 -25.49 -8.00 -18.14
C LEU A 98 -26.37 -7.52 -16.98
N GLN A 99 -27.37 -6.67 -17.24
CA GLN A 99 -28.31 -6.21 -16.22
C GLN A 99 -29.17 -7.35 -15.67
N ASP A 100 -29.47 -8.36 -16.49
CA ASP A 100 -30.23 -9.54 -16.06
C ASP A 100 -29.40 -10.57 -15.26
N LEU A 101 -28.07 -10.50 -15.34
CA LEU A 101 -27.13 -11.41 -14.66
C LEU A 101 -26.89 -11.06 -13.18
N PHE A 102 -27.16 -9.82 -12.78
CA PHE A 102 -26.94 -9.30 -11.42
C PHE A 102 -28.25 -8.97 -10.68
N LYS A 103 -29.37 -9.60 -11.09
CA LYS A 103 -30.63 -9.60 -10.33
C LYS A 103 -30.64 -10.64 -9.23
#